data_AF-A0A2N7RN14-F1
#
_entry.id   AF-A0A2N7RN14-F1
#
_cell.length_a   1.000
_cell.length_b   1.000
_cell.length_c   1.000
_cell.angle_alpha   90.00
_cell.angle_beta   90.00
_cell.angle_gamma   90.00
#
_symmetry.space_group_name_H-M   'P 1'
#
loop_
_entity.id
_entity.type
_entity.pdbx_description
1 polymer ?
#
loop_
_entity_poly.entity_id
_entity_poly.type
_entity_poly.pdbx_seq_one_letter_code
_entity_poly.pdbx_strand_id
1 'polypeptide(L)' 'MIFVPCKDGISHNEIEDAKPEHLEAGCNVLLHAMLERAVAV' A
#
# COMPACT_ATOMS: atom_id res chain seq x y z
N MET A 1 0.97 -9.12 4.60
CA MET A 1 1.34 -7.69 4.60
C MET A 1 1.33 -7.21 3.16
N ILE A 2 0.99 -5.94 2.92
CA ILE A 2 0.93 -5.34 1.59
C ILE A 2 1.97 -4.23 1.57
N PHE A 3 2.94 -4.31 0.67
CA PHE A 3 3.99 -3.30 0.51
C PHE A 3 3.77 -2.47 -0.75
N VAL A 4 4.17 -1.21 -0.69
CA VAL A 4 4.16 -0.27 -1.82
C VAL A 4 5.56 0.34 -1.99
N PRO A 5 5.95 0.79 -3.19
CA PRO A 5 7.27 1.38 -3.39
C PRO A 5 7.36 2.78 -2.77
N CYS A 6 8.48 3.06 -2.09
CA CYS A 6 8.92 4.40 -1.71
C CYS A 6 9.93 4.97 -2.74
N LYS A 7 10.00 6.29 -2.84
CA LYS A 7 10.93 7.01 -3.70
C LYS A 7 12.38 6.64 -3.32
N ASP A 8 13.14 6.19 -4.32
CA ASP A 8 14.56 5.80 -4.19
C ASP A 8 14.85 4.74 -3.09
N GLY A 9 13.82 4.03 -2.60
CA GLY A 9 14.00 3.06 -1.51
C GLY A 9 14.33 3.68 -0.16
N ILE A 10 14.18 5.01 -0.01
CA ILE A 10 14.54 5.72 1.22
C ILE A 10 13.46 5.47 2.29
N SER A 11 13.91 5.22 3.52
CA SER A 11 13.06 5.24 4.71
C SER A 11 13.84 5.74 5.93
N HIS A 12 13.16 5.97 7.06
CA HIS A 12 13.74 6.53 8.29
C HIS A 12 14.45 7.87 8.05
N ASN A 13 13.92 8.66 7.12
CA ASN A 13 14.47 9.96 6.73
C ASN A 13 13.32 10.91 6.39
N GLU A 14 13.50 12.21 6.63
CA GLU A 14 12.50 13.25 6.39
C GLU A 14 12.12 13.40 4.90
N ILE A 15 12.96 12.91 3.99
CA ILE A 15 12.68 12.91 2.55
C ILE A 15 11.99 11.62 2.06
N GLU A 16 11.64 10.71 2.97
CA GLU A 16 10.83 9.52 2.64
C GLU A 16 9.49 9.96 2.01
N ASP A 17 9.20 9.43 0.83
CA ASP A 17 8.05 9.83 0.04
C ASP A 17 7.53 8.65 -0.79
N ALA A 18 6.25 8.68 -1.14
CA ALA A 18 5.59 7.69 -1.99
C ALA A 18 4.65 8.39 -2.97
N LYS A 19 4.65 7.94 -4.22
CA LYS A 19 3.77 8.51 -5.25
C LYS A 19 2.30 8.23 -4.89
N PRO A 20 1.37 9.18 -5.11
CA PRO A 20 -0.06 8.97 -4.85
C PRO A 20 -0.61 7.69 -5.49
N GLU A 21 -0.17 7.34 -6.70
CA GLU A 21 -0.64 6.16 -7.43
C GLU A 21 -0.18 4.85 -6.76
N HIS A 22 0.98 4.85 -6.09
CA HIS A 22 1.44 3.68 -5.32
C HIS A 22 0.58 3.48 -4.07
N LEU A 23 0.20 4.58 -3.41
CA LEU A 23 -0.66 4.54 -2.23
C LEU A 23 -2.07 4.05 -2.58
N GLU A 24 -2.66 4.59 -3.66
CA GLU A 24 -3.95 4.13 -4.18
C GLU A 24 -3.92 2.64 -4.52
N ALA A 25 -2.89 2.17 -5.24
CA ALA A 25 -2.75 0.77 -5.60
C ALA A 25 -2.65 -0.13 -4.35
N GLY A 26 -1.84 0.24 -3.35
CA GLY A 26 -1.74 -0.51 -2.09
C GLY A 26 -3.06 -0.56 -1.32
N CYS A 27 -3.78 0.57 -1.24
CA CYS A 27 -5.09 0.64 -0.61
C CYS A 27 -6.14 -0.19 -1.34
N ASN A 28 -6.13 -0.23 -2.67
CA ASN A 28 -7.04 -1.09 -3.45
C ASN A 28 -6.76 -2.58 -3.20
N VAL A 29 -5.49 -3.00 -3.12
CA VAL A 29 -5.15 -4.39 -2.73
C VAL A 29 -5.68 -4.69 -1.33
N LEU A 30 -5.52 -3.77 -0.37
CA LEU A 30 -6.04 -3.94 0.99
C LEU A 30 -7.56 -4.06 1.00
N LEU A 31 -8.27 -3.18 0.29
CA LEU A 31 -9.72 -3.19 0.18
C LEU A 31 -10.22 -4.55 -0.31
N HIS A 32 -9.69 -5.03 -1.44
CA HIS A 32 -10.13 -6.29 -2.03
C HIS A 32 -9.77 -7.49 -1.15
N ALA A 33 -8.57 -7.52 -0.57
CA ALA A 33 -8.18 -8.57 0.35
C ALA A 33 -9.10 -8.63 1.58
N MET A 34 -9.49 -7.48 2.14
CA MET A 34 -10.40 -7.44 3.28
C MET A 34 -11.83 -7.80 2.92
N LEU A 35 -12.34 -7.34 1.76
CA LEU A 35 -13.66 -7.74 1.27
C LEU A 35 -13.73 -9.25 1.11
N GLU A 36 -12.75 -9.87 0.44
CA GLU A 36 -12.70 -11.32 0.28
C GLU A 36 -12.76 -12.05 1.63
N ARG A 37 -11.99 -11.59 2.62
CA ARG A 37 -11.95 -12.23 3.95
C ARG A 37 -13.21 -11.98 4.77
N ALA A 38 -13.90 -10.86 4.57
CA ALA A 38 -15.11 -10.51 5.29
C ALA A 38 -16.37 -11.21 4.73
N VAL A 39 -16.38 -11.54 3.43
CA VAL A 39 -17.54 -12.16 2.77
C VAL A 39 -17.35 -13.63 2.40
N ALA A 40 -16.13 -14.17 2.55
CA ALA A 40 -15.90 -15.61 2.43
C ALA A 40 -16.63 -16.35 3.56
N VAL A 41 -17.64 -17.13 3.16
CA VAL A 41 -18.35 -18.11 4.01
C VAL A 41 -17.60 -19.43 3.98
#